data_AF-A0A819TJU5-F1
#
_entry.id   AF-A0A819TJU5-F1
#
_cell.length_a   1.000
_cell.length_b   1.000
_cell.length_c   1.000
_cell.angle_alpha   90.00
_cell.angle_beta   90.00
_cell.angle_gamma   90.00
#
_symmetry.space_group_name_H-M   'P 1'
#
loop_
_entity.id
_entity.type
_entity.pdbx_description
1 polymer ?
#
loop_
_entity_poly.entity_id
_entity_poly.type
_entity_poly.pdbx_seq_one_letter_code
_entity_poly.pdbx_strand_id
1 'polypeptide(L)'
;MLISTNIRSILGDLYNQSFDSSWCIFSGYLALVLLGMLYMTFVNQAFYRLIRIVYSQSRWFQSVKLYIILPFIEIIILTVILLTVLIPLNGVTYLPNDHFCYATFINIPGILSAAVIVYISPFCCILFIYIHITRFIHQQGNIQTLVVKQRQSRDLLITRRILIIVSLLFILGIPAMTLVFMFIITGEEHPLLARIAFFPVSVSQTGLSVALLFSIPQLKNIVQNLRTTKTVTPVNRAMRGTIQMRKITGTQ
;
A
#
# COMPACT_ATOMS: atom_id res chain seq x y z
N MET A 1 5.93 3.12 -11.79
CA MET A 1 6.85 2.00 -12.11
C MET A 1 6.15 0.88 -12.86
N LEU A 2 5.09 0.27 -12.30
CA LEU A 2 4.30 -0.76 -13.00
C LEU A 2 3.73 -0.30 -14.35
N ILE A 3 3.27 0.96 -14.44
CA ILE A 3 2.80 1.51 -15.72
C ILE A 3 3.95 1.52 -16.75
N SER A 4 5.16 1.87 -16.33
CA SER A 4 6.32 1.90 -17.23
C SER A 4 6.75 0.51 -17.66
N THR A 5 6.66 -0.51 -16.81
CA THR A 5 6.96 -1.90 -17.20
C THR A 5 5.92 -2.45 -18.17
N ASN A 6 4.63 -2.16 -17.96
CA ASN A 6 3.57 -2.51 -18.92
C ASN A 6 3.75 -1.82 -20.28
N ILE A 7 4.08 -0.52 -20.29
CA ILE A 7 4.35 0.20 -21.54
C ILE A 7 5.54 -0.41 -22.29
N ARG A 8 6.63 -0.75 -21.57
CA ARG A 8 7.80 -1.41 -22.19
C ARG A 8 7.46 -2.77 -22.78
N SER A 9 6.65 -3.56 -22.07
CA SER A 9 6.19 -4.86 -22.56
C SER A 9 5.38 -4.72 -23.86
N ILE A 10 4.43 -3.78 -23.89
CA ILE A 10 3.62 -3.49 -25.10
C ILE A 10 4.49 -2.98 -26.26
N LEU A 11 5.43 -2.07 -25.99
CA LEU A 11 6.34 -1.57 -27.03
C LEU A 11 7.29 -2.66 -27.54
N GLY A 12 7.75 -3.53 -26.65
CA GLY A 12 8.55 -4.70 -26.98
C GLY A 12 7.81 -5.65 -27.91
N ASP A 13 6.56 -6.00 -27.57
CA ASP A 13 5.71 -6.86 -28.39
C ASP A 13 5.40 -6.26 -29.77
N LEU A 14 5.14 -4.95 -29.85
CA LEU A 14 4.76 -4.27 -31.09
C LEU A 14 5.92 -4.01 -32.04
N TYR A 15 7.10 -3.67 -31.49
CA TYR A 15 8.25 -3.21 -32.27
C TYR A 15 9.46 -4.16 -32.22
N ASN A 16 9.34 -5.30 -31.53
CA ASN A 16 10.42 -6.25 -31.27
C ASN A 16 11.69 -5.58 -30.70
N GLN A 17 11.50 -4.59 -29.82
CA GLN A 17 12.59 -3.80 -29.26
C GLN A 17 13.10 -4.44 -27.97
N SER A 18 14.42 -4.57 -27.83
CA SER A 18 15.04 -4.99 -26.58
C SER A 18 15.31 -3.79 -25.66
N PHE A 19 15.00 -3.94 -24.37
CA PHE A 19 15.26 -2.93 -23.34
C PHE A 19 16.35 -3.37 -22.34
N ASP A 20 17.22 -4.29 -22.75
CA ASP A 20 18.30 -4.81 -21.93
C ASP A 20 19.34 -3.71 -21.66
N SER A 21 19.30 -3.19 -20.43
CA SER A 21 20.11 -2.06 -20.00
C SER A 21 20.28 -2.11 -18.49
N SER A 22 21.38 -1.56 -17.98
CA SER A 22 21.61 -1.45 -16.54
C SER A 22 20.49 -0.69 -15.82
N TRP A 23 19.86 0.27 -16.50
CA TRP A 23 18.70 1.00 -15.99
C TRP A 23 17.45 0.10 -15.85
N CYS A 24 17.25 -0.85 -16.76
CA CYS A 24 16.19 -1.84 -16.65
C CYS A 24 16.40 -2.74 -15.44
N ILE A 25 17.62 -3.25 -15.23
CA ILE A 25 17.97 -4.08 -14.07
C ILE A 25 17.77 -3.30 -12.77
N PHE A 26 18.30 -2.09 -12.68
CA PHE A 26 18.10 -1.20 -11.51
C PHE A 26 16.61 -0.95 -11.23
N SER A 27 15.82 -0.72 -12.28
CA SER A 27 14.37 -0.62 -12.18
C SER A 27 13.75 -1.92 -11.63
N GLY A 28 14.16 -3.10 -12.08
CA GLY A 28 13.67 -4.36 -11.51
C GLY A 28 13.91 -4.48 -9.99
N TYR A 29 15.11 -4.12 -9.51
CA TYR A 29 15.42 -4.08 -8.08
C TYR A 29 14.57 -3.07 -7.31
N LEU A 30 14.49 -1.84 -7.82
CA LEU A 30 13.71 -0.78 -7.19
C LEU A 30 12.22 -1.16 -7.11
N ALA A 31 11.68 -1.86 -8.11
CA ALA A 31 10.30 -2.35 -8.08
C ALA A 31 10.05 -3.35 -6.94
N LEU A 32 10.99 -4.28 -6.71
CA LEU A 32 10.90 -5.26 -5.61
C LEU A 32 10.99 -4.57 -4.24
N VAL A 33 11.91 -3.61 -4.08
CA VAL A 33 12.04 -2.83 -2.85
C VAL A 33 10.77 -2.03 -2.58
N LEU A 34 10.23 -1.34 -3.59
CA LEU A 34 8.98 -0.58 -3.45
C LEU A 34 7.77 -1.47 -3.13
N LEU A 35 7.74 -2.69 -3.66
CA LEU A 35 6.70 -3.66 -3.33
C LEU A 35 6.82 -4.12 -1.88
N GLY A 36 8.02 -4.46 -1.40
CA GLY A 36 8.25 -4.79 0.01
C GLY A 36 7.89 -3.63 0.94
N MET A 37 8.27 -2.41 0.57
CA MET A 37 7.91 -1.18 1.27
C MET A 37 6.40 -1.00 1.45
N LEU A 38 5.63 -1.32 0.42
CA LEU A 38 4.17 -1.25 0.46
C LEU A 38 3.61 -2.20 1.53
N TYR A 39 4.07 -3.45 1.57
CA TYR A 39 3.62 -4.44 2.55
C TYR A 39 4.03 -4.08 3.97
N MET A 40 5.27 -3.68 4.14
CA MET A 40 5.83 -3.27 5.43
C MET A 40 5.16 -2.00 5.99
N THR A 41 4.68 -1.10 5.13
CA THR A 41 3.85 0.04 5.54
C THR A 41 2.56 -0.40 6.25
N PHE A 42 1.94 -1.53 5.86
CA PHE A 42 0.79 -2.07 6.59
C PHE A 42 1.19 -2.64 7.96
N VAL A 43 2.36 -3.26 8.06
CA VAL A 43 2.92 -3.75 9.33
C VAL A 43 3.13 -2.57 10.28
N ASN A 44 3.76 -1.49 9.82
CA ASN A 44 3.96 -0.28 10.61
C ASN A 44 2.64 0.35 11.09
N GLN A 45 1.62 0.38 10.22
CA GLN A 45 0.29 0.86 10.62
C GLN A 45 -0.37 -0.02 11.69
N ALA A 46 -0.21 -1.35 11.59
CA ALA A 46 -0.70 -2.27 12.60
C ALA A 46 0.09 -2.13 13.92
N PHE A 47 1.41 -2.01 13.83
CA PHE A 47 2.32 -1.87 14.96
C PHE A 47 2.09 -0.56 15.73
N TYR A 48 1.86 0.55 15.02
CA TYR A 48 1.43 1.82 15.62
C TYR A 48 0.19 1.63 16.50
N ARG A 49 -0.81 0.89 16.00
CA ARG A 49 -2.04 0.62 16.76
C ARG A 49 -1.80 -0.31 17.93
N LEU A 50 -0.93 -1.30 17.79
CA LEU A 50 -0.51 -2.16 18.90
C LEU A 50 0.06 -1.31 20.03
N ILE A 51 1.04 -0.46 19.73
CA ILE A 51 1.66 0.44 20.71
C ILE A 51 0.60 1.31 21.38
N ARG A 52 -0.27 1.95 20.59
CA ARG A 52 -1.27 2.87 21.12
C ARG A 52 -2.31 2.19 22.01
N ILE A 53 -2.70 0.95 21.72
CA ILE A 53 -3.73 0.21 22.46
C ILE A 53 -3.13 -0.47 23.70
N VAL A 54 -2.02 -1.21 23.52
CA VAL A 54 -1.43 -2.06 24.56
C VAL A 54 -0.51 -1.25 25.48
N TYR A 55 0.28 -0.35 24.93
CA TYR A 55 1.31 0.41 25.66
C TYR A 55 0.90 1.88 25.84
N SER A 56 -0.39 2.13 26.10
CA SER A 56 -0.93 3.48 26.22
C SER A 56 -0.31 4.32 27.35
N GLN A 57 0.28 3.67 28.37
CA GLN A 57 0.87 4.33 29.53
C GLN A 57 2.35 4.73 29.32
N SER A 58 3.07 4.08 28.41
CA SER A 58 4.49 4.35 28.22
C SER A 58 4.70 5.53 27.26
N ARG A 59 5.19 6.66 27.81
CA ARG A 59 5.46 7.89 27.05
C ARG A 59 6.51 7.70 25.95
N TRP A 60 7.45 6.79 26.14
CA TRP A 60 8.57 6.59 25.22
C TRP A 60 8.08 6.08 23.85
N PHE A 61 7.20 5.07 23.85
CA PHE A 61 6.65 4.49 22.62
C PHE A 61 5.66 5.41 21.88
N GLN A 62 5.17 6.47 22.53
CA GLN A 62 4.24 7.43 21.91
C GLN A 62 4.95 8.61 21.24
N SER A 63 6.28 8.64 21.26
CA SER A 63 7.04 9.71 20.62
C SER A 63 6.84 9.71 19.10
N VAL A 64 6.43 10.86 18.55
CA VAL A 64 6.29 11.08 17.10
C VAL A 64 7.61 10.78 16.37
N LYS A 65 8.75 11.05 17.02
CA LYS A 65 10.08 10.79 16.46
C LYS A 65 10.27 9.31 16.12
N LEU A 66 9.78 8.40 16.96
CA LEU A 66 9.91 6.96 16.74
C LEU A 66 9.16 6.55 15.47
N TYR A 67 7.95 7.09 15.25
CA TYR A 67 7.15 6.78 14.07
C TYR A 67 7.70 7.37 12.78
N ILE A 68 8.45 8.46 12.85
CA ILE A 68 9.16 9.01 11.69
C ILE A 68 10.40 8.17 11.38
N ILE A 69 11.17 7.79 12.41
CA ILE A 69 12.43 7.05 12.24
C ILE A 69 12.19 5.61 11.76
N LEU A 70 11.14 4.94 12.25
CA LEU A 70 10.90 3.52 12.00
C LEU A 70 10.77 3.18 10.50
N PRO A 71 10.00 3.91 9.66
CA PRO A 71 9.98 3.69 8.22
C PRO A 71 11.34 3.86 7.53
N PHE A 72 12.19 4.79 7.97
CA PHE A 72 13.52 4.96 7.38
C PHE A 72 14.44 3.78 7.71
N ILE A 73 14.41 3.30 8.95
CA ILE A 73 15.16 2.11 9.35
C ILE A 73 14.68 0.90 8.55
N GLU A 74 13.37 0.76 8.40
CA GLU A 74 12.77 -0.31 7.62
C GLU A 74 13.16 -0.28 6.14
N ILE A 75 13.16 0.90 5.50
CA ILE A 75 13.66 1.07 4.13
C ILE A 75 15.07 0.51 4.02
N ILE A 76 15.96 0.92 4.93
CA ILE A 76 17.37 0.53 4.89
C ILE A 76 17.50 -0.98 5.09
N ILE A 77 16.85 -1.54 6.12
CA ILE A 77 16.90 -2.98 6.41
C ILE A 77 16.35 -3.80 5.24
N LEU A 78 15.18 -3.45 4.73
CA LEU A 78 14.55 -4.16 3.61
C LEU A 78 15.41 -4.09 2.35
N THR A 79 15.96 -2.91 2.06
CA THR A 79 16.84 -2.70 0.91
C THR A 79 18.09 -3.55 1.03
N VAL A 80 18.77 -3.52 2.19
CA VAL A 80 19.97 -4.33 2.46
C VAL A 80 19.65 -5.81 2.33
N ILE A 81 18.61 -6.32 3.00
CA ILE A 81 18.25 -7.74 2.97
C ILE A 81 17.95 -8.20 1.53
N LEU A 82 17.12 -7.45 0.80
CA LEU A 82 16.77 -7.83 -0.59
C LEU A 82 18.00 -7.77 -1.50
N LEU A 83 18.84 -6.75 -1.40
CA LEU A 83 20.07 -6.62 -2.21
C LEU A 83 21.06 -7.75 -1.89
N THR A 84 21.26 -8.09 -0.62
CA THR A 84 22.19 -9.16 -0.20
C THR A 84 21.79 -10.51 -0.76
N VAL A 85 20.50 -10.80 -0.90
CA VAL A 85 20.05 -12.08 -1.44
C VAL A 85 19.98 -12.06 -2.97
N LEU A 86 19.51 -10.96 -3.56
CA LEU A 86 19.25 -10.92 -5.01
C LEU A 86 20.50 -10.61 -5.84
N ILE A 87 21.42 -9.75 -5.39
CA ILE A 87 22.61 -9.40 -6.19
C ILE A 87 23.51 -10.61 -6.48
N PRO A 88 23.94 -11.41 -5.48
CA PRO A 88 24.91 -12.49 -5.73
C PRO A 88 24.39 -13.58 -6.66
N LEU A 89 23.07 -13.71 -6.76
CA LEU A 89 22.40 -14.76 -7.52
C LEU A 89 21.90 -14.28 -8.89
N ASN A 90 22.33 -13.09 -9.35
CA ASN A 90 21.78 -12.42 -10.53
C ASN A 90 20.25 -12.42 -10.50
N GLY A 91 19.68 -12.09 -9.34
CA GLY A 91 18.28 -12.28 -9.04
C GLY A 91 17.36 -11.51 -9.96
N VAL A 92 17.82 -10.38 -10.52
CA VAL A 92 17.08 -9.59 -11.51
C VAL A 92 17.80 -9.65 -12.86
N THR A 93 17.12 -10.17 -13.87
CA THR A 93 17.62 -10.23 -15.26
C THR A 93 16.59 -9.66 -16.23
N TYR A 94 17.02 -9.34 -17.45
CA TYR A 94 16.12 -9.03 -18.55
C TYR A 94 15.40 -10.31 -19.01
N LEU A 95 14.07 -10.27 -19.10
CA LEU A 95 13.25 -11.36 -19.63
C LEU A 95 12.97 -11.06 -21.11
N PRO A 96 13.56 -11.81 -22.07
CA PRO A 96 13.44 -11.50 -23.49
C PRO A 96 12.02 -11.64 -24.02
N ASN A 97 11.24 -12.59 -23.49
CA ASN A 97 9.85 -12.85 -23.91
C ASN A 97 8.86 -11.77 -23.44
N ASP A 98 9.24 -10.99 -22.44
CA ASP A 98 8.35 -10.01 -21.80
C ASP A 98 8.84 -8.56 -21.91
N HIS A 99 10.06 -8.35 -22.40
CA HIS A 99 10.68 -7.05 -22.66
C HIS A 99 10.84 -6.14 -21.43
N PHE A 100 11.00 -6.71 -20.23
CA PHE A 100 11.35 -5.96 -19.01
C PHE A 100 12.30 -6.75 -18.10
N CYS A 101 12.84 -6.09 -17.07
CA CYS A 101 13.72 -6.73 -16.09
C CYS A 101 12.98 -7.00 -14.78
N TYR A 102 13.09 -8.23 -14.30
CA TYR A 102 12.47 -8.65 -13.06
C TYR A 102 13.19 -9.85 -12.44
N ALA A 103 12.70 -10.29 -11.28
CA ALA A 103 13.21 -11.47 -10.62
C ALA A 103 13.14 -12.68 -11.56
N THR A 104 14.27 -13.32 -11.83
CA THR A 104 14.32 -14.51 -12.71
C THR A 104 13.73 -15.72 -12.01
N PHE A 105 12.84 -16.44 -12.70
CA PHE A 105 12.19 -17.65 -12.18
C PHE A 105 13.16 -18.81 -11.96
N ILE A 106 14.28 -18.79 -12.68
CA ILE A 106 15.36 -19.77 -12.57
C ILE A 106 16.03 -19.72 -11.18
N ASN A 107 16.07 -18.53 -10.56
CA ASN A 107 16.66 -18.34 -9.24
C ASN A 107 15.63 -18.64 -8.14
N ILE A 108 15.34 -19.92 -7.95
CA ILE A 108 14.38 -20.42 -6.95
C ILE A 108 14.69 -19.87 -5.53
N PRO A 109 15.94 -19.90 -5.03
CA PRO A 109 16.25 -19.34 -3.71
C PRO A 109 15.95 -17.84 -3.61
N GLY A 110 16.28 -17.07 -4.65
CA GLY A 110 15.98 -15.64 -4.74
C GLY A 110 14.48 -15.34 -4.68
N ILE A 111 13.66 -16.11 -5.40
CA ILE A 111 12.21 -15.94 -5.39
C ILE A 111 11.59 -16.38 -4.08
N LEU A 112 11.98 -17.54 -3.53
CA LEU A 112 11.43 -18.02 -2.26
C LEU A 112 11.77 -17.07 -1.12
N SER A 113 13.01 -16.58 -1.05
CA SER A 113 13.41 -15.58 -0.07
C SER A 113 12.63 -14.26 -0.24
N ALA A 114 12.48 -13.77 -1.47
CA ALA A 114 11.68 -12.57 -1.75
C ALA A 114 10.21 -12.78 -1.35
N ALA A 115 9.60 -13.94 -1.66
CA ALA A 115 8.23 -14.27 -1.25
C ALA A 115 8.09 -14.31 0.27
N VAL A 116 9.04 -14.91 0.98
CA VAL A 116 9.03 -14.96 2.45
C VAL A 116 9.14 -13.55 3.04
N ILE A 117 10.09 -12.75 2.58
CA ILE A 117 10.37 -11.41 3.12
C ILE A 117 9.27 -10.41 2.76
N VAL A 118 8.79 -10.42 1.52
CA VAL A 118 7.85 -9.40 0.99
C VAL A 118 6.40 -9.76 1.25
N TYR A 119 6.03 -11.05 1.29
CA TYR A 119 4.63 -11.48 1.43
C TYR A 119 4.35 -12.18 2.76
N ILE A 120 5.04 -13.28 3.05
CA ILE A 120 4.69 -14.15 4.18
C ILE A 120 4.97 -13.47 5.51
N SER A 121 6.16 -12.87 5.67
CA SER A 121 6.57 -12.19 6.90
C SER A 121 5.63 -11.03 7.27
N PRO A 122 5.30 -10.09 6.37
CA PRO A 122 4.35 -9.01 6.67
C PRO A 122 2.96 -9.52 7.06
N PHE A 123 2.46 -10.54 6.37
CA PHE A 123 1.17 -11.15 6.69
C PHE A 123 1.16 -11.76 8.11
N CYS A 124 2.17 -12.58 8.42
CA CYS A 124 2.32 -13.19 9.75
C CYS A 124 2.46 -12.14 10.86
N CYS A 125 3.25 -11.08 10.62
CA CYS A 125 3.40 -9.97 11.57
C CYS A 125 2.07 -9.27 11.85
N ILE A 126 1.28 -8.95 10.81
CA ILE A 126 -0.02 -8.29 10.97
C ILE A 126 -1.02 -9.20 11.69
N LEU A 127 -1.03 -10.49 11.36
CA LEU A 127 -1.88 -11.48 12.03
C LEU A 127 -1.54 -11.61 13.51
N PHE A 128 -0.24 -11.68 13.84
CA PHE A 128 0.24 -11.72 15.22
C PHE A 128 -0.18 -10.47 16.00
N ILE A 129 0.03 -9.28 15.42
CA ILE A 129 -0.39 -8.01 16.01
C ILE A 129 -1.90 -7.99 16.27
N TYR A 130 -2.70 -8.44 15.29
CA TYR A 130 -4.16 -8.49 15.42
C TYR A 130 -4.63 -9.41 16.55
N ILE A 131 -4.05 -10.62 16.64
CA ILE A 131 -4.34 -11.58 17.72
C ILE A 131 -3.97 -10.97 19.07
N HIS A 132 -2.81 -10.31 19.17
CA HIS A 132 -2.34 -9.70 20.41
C HIS A 132 -3.26 -8.55 20.87
N ILE A 133 -3.65 -7.64 19.97
CA ILE A 133 -4.61 -6.55 20.25
C ILE A 133 -5.94 -7.14 20.74
N THR A 134 -6.46 -8.15 20.05
CA THR A 134 -7.76 -8.76 20.38
C THR A 134 -7.74 -9.43 21.76
N ARG A 135 -6.68 -10.18 22.07
CA ARG A 135 -6.49 -10.80 23.39
C ARG A 135 -6.43 -9.74 24.50
N PHE A 136 -5.68 -8.67 24.28
CA PHE A 136 -5.55 -7.58 25.25
C PHE A 136 -6.89 -6.89 25.54
N ILE A 137 -7.67 -6.58 24.50
CA ILE A 137 -9.00 -5.94 24.66
C ILE A 137 -9.96 -6.87 25.41
N HIS A 138 -9.94 -8.18 25.11
CA HIS A 138 -10.79 -9.15 25.80
C HIS A 138 -10.45 -9.24 27.30
N GLN A 139 -9.17 -9.17 27.66
CA GLN A 139 -8.74 -9.21 29.06
C GLN A 139 -9.11 -7.94 29.84
N GLN A 140 -9.13 -6.77 29.20
CA GLN A 140 -9.43 -5.49 29.87
C GLN A 140 -10.89 -5.03 29.76
N GLY A 141 -11.76 -5.78 29.07
CA GLY A 141 -13.10 -5.33 28.67
C GLY A 141 -14.04 -4.90 29.81
N ASN A 142 -13.81 -5.37 31.04
CA ASN A 142 -14.66 -5.05 32.21
C ASN A 142 -14.21 -3.82 33.02
N ILE A 143 -12.96 -3.35 32.85
CA ILE A 143 -12.37 -2.31 33.71
C ILE A 143 -12.33 -0.93 33.02
N GLN A 144 -12.52 -0.89 31.70
CA GLN A 144 -12.33 0.34 30.93
C GLN A 144 -13.58 1.23 30.87
N THR A 145 -13.35 2.55 30.83
CA THR A 145 -14.41 3.54 30.61
C THR A 145 -15.00 3.44 29.20
N LEU A 146 -16.26 3.85 29.05
CA LEU A 146 -17.00 3.79 27.78
C LEU A 146 -16.29 4.56 26.65
N VAL A 147 -15.62 5.68 26.98
CA VAL A 147 -14.84 6.49 26.02
C VAL A 147 -13.63 5.72 25.48
N VAL A 148 -12.90 5.01 26.36
CA VAL A 148 -11.75 4.18 25.95
C VAL A 148 -12.22 3.03 25.07
N LYS A 149 -13.33 2.39 25.44
CA LYS A 149 -13.95 1.30 24.66
C LYS A 149 -14.34 1.75 23.25
N GLN A 150 -14.96 2.93 23.11
CA GLN A 150 -15.31 3.49 21.80
C GLN A 150 -14.05 3.75 20.95
N ARG A 151 -12.99 4.34 21.53
CA ARG A 151 -11.73 4.60 20.82
C ARG A 151 -11.05 3.31 20.36
N GLN A 152 -11.00 2.28 21.21
CA GLN A 152 -10.44 0.97 20.87
C GLN A 152 -11.26 0.26 19.80
N SER A 153 -12.59 0.33 19.84
CA SER A 153 -13.45 -0.27 18.81
C SER A 153 -13.16 0.31 17.42
N ARG A 154 -12.92 1.62 17.34
CA ARG A 154 -12.53 2.29 16.09
C ARG A 154 -11.16 1.81 15.60
N ASP A 155 -10.17 1.73 16.48
CA ASP A 155 -8.82 1.30 16.11
C ASP A 155 -8.79 -0.19 15.69
N LEU A 156 -9.60 -1.04 16.33
CA LEU A 156 -9.80 -2.45 15.96
C LEU A 156 -10.46 -2.56 14.58
N LEU A 157 -11.50 -1.76 14.32
CA LEU A 157 -12.16 -1.72 13.01
C LEU A 157 -11.17 -1.36 11.90
N ILE A 158 -10.30 -0.38 12.11
CA ILE A 158 -9.27 -0.02 11.13
C ILE A 158 -8.25 -1.16 10.97
N THR A 159 -7.82 -1.81 12.05
CA THR A 159 -6.90 -2.96 11.98
C THR A 159 -7.52 -4.14 11.23
N ARG A 160 -8.81 -4.43 11.47
CA ARG A 160 -9.58 -5.44 10.73
C ARG A 160 -9.64 -5.12 9.23
N ARG A 161 -9.83 -3.85 8.85
CA ARG A 161 -9.77 -3.42 7.44
C ARG A 161 -8.40 -3.65 6.83
N ILE A 162 -7.30 -3.34 7.53
CA ILE A 162 -5.95 -3.66 7.06
C ILE A 162 -5.80 -5.16 6.86
N LEU A 163 -6.21 -5.98 7.83
CA LEU A 163 -6.11 -7.44 7.72
C LEU A 163 -6.90 -7.96 6.52
N ILE A 164 -8.12 -7.45 6.26
CA ILE A 164 -8.90 -7.82 5.08
C ILE A 164 -8.17 -7.44 3.80
N ILE A 165 -7.66 -6.21 3.70
CA ILE A 165 -6.92 -5.73 2.52
C ILE A 165 -5.67 -6.60 2.27
N VAL A 166 -4.89 -6.88 3.30
CA VAL A 166 -3.67 -7.70 3.20
C VAL A 166 -4.02 -9.15 2.89
N SER A 167 -5.13 -9.69 3.41
CA SER A 167 -5.60 -11.04 3.06
C SER A 167 -6.05 -11.12 1.60
N LEU A 168 -6.74 -10.09 1.09
CA LEU A 168 -7.12 -10.01 -0.32
C LEU A 168 -5.88 -9.90 -1.22
N LEU A 169 -4.89 -9.09 -0.83
CA LEU A 169 -3.59 -9.02 -1.49
C LEU A 169 -2.88 -10.38 -1.54
N PHE A 170 -2.90 -11.11 -0.43
CA PHE A 170 -2.32 -12.45 -0.34
C PHE A 170 -3.02 -13.44 -1.26
N ILE A 171 -4.37 -13.46 -1.26
CA ILE A 171 -5.18 -14.33 -2.13
C ILE A 171 -4.93 -14.00 -3.60
N LEU A 172 -4.84 -12.70 -3.95
CA LEU A 172 -4.50 -12.24 -5.29
C LEU A 172 -3.09 -12.65 -5.73
N GLY A 173 -2.17 -12.90 -4.79
CA GLY A 173 -0.84 -13.43 -5.05
C GLY A 173 -0.79 -14.95 -5.29
N ILE A 174 -1.83 -15.70 -4.90
CA ILE A 174 -1.86 -17.18 -5.04
C ILE A 174 -1.66 -17.63 -6.49
N PRO A 175 -2.32 -17.04 -7.52
CA PRO A 175 -2.08 -17.42 -8.91
C PRO A 175 -0.60 -17.32 -9.32
N ALA A 176 0.08 -16.24 -8.93
CA ALA A 176 1.51 -16.07 -9.20
C ALA A 176 2.33 -17.19 -8.53
N MET A 177 2.04 -17.48 -7.26
CA MET A 177 2.69 -18.57 -6.53
C MET A 177 2.44 -19.94 -7.16
N THR A 178 1.20 -20.22 -7.61
CA THR A 178 0.87 -21.48 -8.27
C THR A 178 1.66 -21.67 -9.56
N LEU A 179 1.89 -20.60 -10.32
CA LEU A 179 2.68 -20.68 -11.54
C LEU A 179 4.18 -20.84 -11.25
N VAL A 180 4.70 -20.23 -10.17
CA VAL A 180 6.07 -20.49 -9.69
C VAL A 180 6.21 -21.96 -9.27
N PHE A 181 5.24 -22.51 -8.55
CA PHE A 181 5.24 -23.93 -8.19
C PHE A 181 5.18 -24.83 -9.42
N MET A 182 4.36 -24.48 -10.40
CA MET A 182 4.30 -25.20 -11.68
C MET A 182 5.66 -25.19 -12.36
N PHE A 183 6.32 -24.03 -12.47
CA PHE A 183 7.68 -23.90 -13.02
C PHE A 183 8.70 -24.78 -12.28
N ILE A 184 8.65 -24.83 -10.95
CA ILE A 184 9.55 -25.68 -10.15
C ILE A 184 9.34 -27.17 -10.47
N ILE A 185 8.11 -27.59 -10.77
CA ILE A 185 7.78 -28.99 -11.07
C ILE A 185 8.11 -29.35 -12.53
N THR A 186 7.75 -28.49 -13.49
CA THR A 186 7.90 -28.78 -14.92
C THR A 186 9.27 -28.42 -15.46
N GLY A 187 9.96 -27.44 -14.86
CA GLY A 187 11.20 -26.86 -15.38
C GLY A 187 11.00 -25.94 -16.59
N GLU A 188 9.76 -25.71 -17.02
CA GLU A 188 9.43 -24.92 -18.21
C GLU A 188 8.77 -23.58 -17.84
N GLU A 189 9.33 -22.48 -18.34
CA GLU A 189 8.77 -21.15 -18.17
C GLU A 189 7.60 -20.91 -19.13
N HIS A 190 6.41 -20.70 -18.58
CA HIS A 190 5.26 -20.33 -19.40
C HIS A 190 5.42 -18.88 -19.91
N PRO A 191 5.24 -18.58 -21.20
CA PRO A 191 5.49 -17.22 -21.75
C PRO A 191 4.56 -16.14 -21.17
N LEU A 192 3.40 -16.54 -20.61
CA LEU A 192 2.46 -15.63 -19.95
C LEU A 192 2.66 -15.51 -18.43
N LEU A 193 3.64 -16.23 -17.87
CA LEU A 193 3.90 -16.32 -16.42
C LEU A 193 4.01 -14.95 -15.78
N ALA A 194 4.88 -14.11 -16.32
CA ALA A 194 5.16 -12.81 -15.73
C ALA A 194 3.94 -11.88 -15.85
N ARG A 195 3.28 -11.84 -17.01
CA ARG A 195 2.08 -11.02 -17.26
C ARG A 195 0.96 -11.36 -16.28
N ILE A 196 0.68 -12.65 -16.08
CA ILE A 196 -0.33 -13.12 -15.14
C ILE A 196 0.07 -12.78 -13.70
N ALA A 197 1.37 -12.88 -13.35
CA ALA A 197 1.84 -12.54 -12.01
C ALA A 197 1.72 -11.03 -11.68
N PHE A 198 1.90 -10.15 -12.67
CA PHE A 198 1.82 -8.69 -12.47
C PHE A 198 0.41 -8.12 -12.44
N PHE A 199 -0.55 -8.79 -13.07
CA PHE A 199 -1.92 -8.31 -13.14
C PHE A 199 -2.56 -8.15 -11.74
N PRO A 200 -2.52 -9.14 -10.83
CA PRO A 200 -3.06 -8.99 -9.49
C PRO A 200 -2.37 -7.89 -8.67
N VAL A 201 -1.06 -7.71 -8.84
CA VAL A 201 -0.30 -6.64 -8.18
C VAL A 201 -0.80 -5.27 -8.66
N SER A 202 -1.04 -5.10 -9.96
CA SER A 202 -1.54 -3.83 -10.54
C SER A 202 -2.98 -3.54 -10.10
N VAL A 203 -3.85 -4.55 -10.12
CA VAL A 203 -5.24 -4.44 -9.65
C VAL A 203 -5.29 -4.09 -8.18
N SER A 204 -4.45 -4.73 -7.36
CA SER A 204 -4.45 -4.53 -5.92
C SER A 204 -3.88 -3.18 -5.50
N GLN A 205 -2.85 -2.65 -6.18
CA GLN A 205 -2.38 -1.29 -5.96
C GLN A 205 -3.47 -0.26 -6.29
N THR A 206 -4.16 -0.43 -7.43
CA THR A 206 -5.28 0.42 -7.80
C THR A 206 -6.40 0.35 -6.76
N GLY A 207 -6.78 -0.87 -6.36
CA GLY A 207 -7.78 -1.13 -5.34
C GLY A 207 -7.40 -0.51 -3.98
N LEU A 208 -6.13 -0.55 -3.61
CA LEU A 208 -5.62 0.08 -2.40
C LEU A 208 -5.73 1.61 -2.46
N SER A 209 -5.33 2.24 -3.57
CA SER A 209 -5.46 3.69 -3.74
C SER A 209 -6.92 4.14 -3.60
N VAL A 210 -7.85 3.39 -4.19
CA VAL A 210 -9.29 3.62 -4.06
C VAL A 210 -9.76 3.38 -2.62
N ALA A 211 -9.34 2.28 -1.99
CA ALA A 211 -9.71 1.94 -0.62
C ALA A 211 -9.21 2.98 0.40
N LEU A 212 -8.02 3.54 0.20
CA LEU A 212 -7.48 4.63 1.02
C LEU A 212 -8.31 5.91 0.87
N LEU A 213 -8.75 6.22 -0.35
CA LEU A 213 -9.61 7.38 -0.61
C LEU A 213 -10.96 7.28 0.13
N PHE A 214 -11.53 6.08 0.21
CA PHE A 214 -12.77 5.85 0.95
C PHE A 214 -12.59 5.68 2.46
N SER A 215 -11.43 5.18 2.91
CA SER A 215 -11.18 4.89 4.32
C SER A 215 -10.76 6.10 5.15
N ILE A 216 -10.12 7.10 4.52
CA ILE A 216 -9.65 8.31 5.20
C ILE A 216 -10.78 9.36 5.20
N PRO A 217 -11.42 9.65 6.34
CA PRO A 217 -12.55 10.58 6.40
C PRO A 217 -12.16 12.00 5.98
N GLN A 218 -10.92 12.43 6.24
CA GLN A 218 -10.42 13.73 5.79
C GLN A 218 -10.39 13.83 4.26
N LEU A 219 -9.93 12.78 3.57
CA LEU A 219 -9.88 12.76 2.12
C LEU A 219 -11.29 12.72 1.52
N LYS A 220 -12.19 11.95 2.14
CA LYS A 220 -13.62 11.95 1.81
C LYS A 220 -14.23 13.36 1.92
N ASN A 221 -13.95 14.08 3.01
CA ASN A 221 -14.45 15.44 3.21
C ASN A 221 -13.89 16.42 2.17
N ILE A 222 -12.60 16.31 1.83
CA ILE A 222 -11.97 17.14 0.77
C ILE A 222 -12.65 16.86 -0.59
N VAL A 223 -12.85 15.59 -0.94
CA VAL A 223 -13.51 15.21 -2.20
C VAL A 223 -14.97 15.67 -2.24
N GLN A 224 -15.69 15.55 -1.12
CA GLN A 224 -17.07 16.05 -1.00
C GLN A 224 -17.13 17.57 -1.17
N ASN A 225 -16.23 18.31 -0.53
CA ASN A 225 -16.15 19.77 -0.65
C ASN A 225 -15.86 20.20 -2.09
N LEU A 226 -14.89 19.56 -2.77
CA LEU A 226 -14.58 19.82 -4.19
C LEU A 226 -15.78 19.54 -5.11
N ARG A 227 -16.59 18.52 -4.80
CA ARG A 227 -17.82 18.22 -5.55
C ARG A 227 -18.87 19.31 -5.37
N THR A 228 -19.05 19.81 -4.15
CA THR A 228 -20.01 20.90 -3.85
C THR A 228 -19.59 22.25 -4.41
N THR A 229 -18.29 22.54 -4.53
CA THR A 229 -17.82 23.81 -5.12
C THR A 229 -18.07 23.89 -6.64
N LYS A 230 -18.19 22.75 -7.34
CA LYS A 230 -18.52 22.71 -8.77
C LYS A 230 -20.01 22.90 -9.07
N THR A 231 -20.88 22.76 -8.08
CA THR A 231 -22.26 23.28 -8.16
C THR A 231 -22.25 24.77 -7.87
N VAL A 232 -21.65 25.55 -8.78
CA VAL A 232 -21.89 27.00 -8.86
C VAL A 232 -23.37 27.14 -9.17
N THR A 233 -24.16 27.47 -8.16
CA THR A 233 -25.51 27.99 -8.37
C THR A 233 -25.38 29.14 -9.37
N PRO A 234 -26.08 29.14 -10.51
CA PRO A 234 -26.11 30.31 -11.36
C PRO A 234 -26.52 31.47 -10.46
N VAL A 235 -25.65 32.47 -10.34
CA VAL A 235 -25.99 33.73 -9.70
C VAL A 235 -27.12 34.28 -10.54
N ASN A 236 -28.35 33.98 -10.12
CA ASN A 236 -29.53 34.67 -10.60
C ASN A 236 -29.36 36.11 -10.17
N ARG A 237 -28.68 36.86 -11.04
CA ARG A 237 -28.62 38.31 -11.10
C ARG A 237 -30.01 38.80 -11.51
N ALA A 238 -31.04 38.36 -10.80
CA ALA A 238 -32.35 38.97 -10.86
C ALA A 238 -32.23 40.28 -10.10
N MET A 239 -31.97 41.34 -10.88
CA MET A 239 -32.37 42.72 -10.65
C MET A 239 -32.97 42.98 -9.26
N ARG A 240 -32.15 43.51 -8.35
CA ARG A 240 -32.67 44.35 -7.26
C ARG A 240 -32.17 45.78 -7.48
N GLY A 241 -32.64 46.35 -8.59
CA GLY A 241 -32.74 47.79 -8.74
C GLY A 241 -33.93 48.26 -7.91
N THR A 242 -33.65 48.76 -6.71
CA THR A 242 -34.55 49.61 -5.90
C THR A 242 -33.66 50.24 -4.84
N ILE A 243 -32.92 51.30 -5.16
CA ILE A 243 -33.36 52.70 -5.04
C ILE A 243 -34.42 52.85 -3.94
N GLN A 244 -33.97 53.10 -2.71
CA GLN A 244 -34.57 54.10 -1.81
C GLN A 244 -33.41 54.68 -0.98
N MET A 245 -32.86 55.85 -1.36
CA MET A 245 -33.34 57.18 -0.99
C MET A 245 -33.54 57.37 0.52
N ARG A 246 -32.50 57.93 1.15
CA ARG A 246 -32.53 59.25 1.81
C ARG A 246 -33.58 59.45 2.92
N LYS A 247 -33.10 59.47 4.16
CA LYS A 247 -33.50 60.54 5.10
C LYS A 247 -32.37 60.87 6.08
N ILE A 248 -31.72 62.00 5.80
CA ILE A 248 -30.87 62.73 6.73
C ILE A 248 -31.80 63.69 7.47
N THR A 249 -31.96 63.46 8.77
CA THR A 249 -32.49 64.36 9.80
C THR A 249 -31.85 63.82 11.08
N GLY A 250 -30.93 64.49 11.79
CA GLY A 250 -30.76 65.92 11.99
C GLY A 250 -31.59 66.35 13.20
N THR A 251 -31.03 66.20 14.41
CA THR A 251 -31.40 66.86 15.70
C THR A 251 -30.39 66.33 16.74
N GLN A 252 -29.41 67.16 17.10
CA GLN A 252 -29.31 67.95 18.34
C GLN A 252 -28.68 67.16 19.49
#